data_AF-A0A2W4MSP9-F1
#
_entry.id   AF-A0A2W4MSP9-F1
#
_cell.length_a   1.000
_cell.length_b   1.000
_cell.length_c   1.000
_cell.angle_alpha   90.00
_cell.angle_beta   90.00
_cell.angle_gamma   90.00
#
_symmetry.space_group_name_H-M   'P 1'
#
loop_
_entity.id
_entity.type
_entity.pdbx_description
1 polymer ?
#
loop_
_entity_poly.entity_id
_entity_poly.type
_entity_poly.pdbx_seq_one_letter_code
_entity_poly.pdbx_strand_id
1 'polypeptide(L)'
;MPLRTREDLRQALRRIDGRGYPAYRDLEGSYDFGNWELRLDRAQPDPFASPSRFRVRVPGPAAGLPPEALATPLRRWATGDFLARAFQRALPRGGSLGSGKSGLIFIDAGEQEILPRTAVRVEPDGTVEVRFAAGLPAAGRRILGRAAEELLLERIPRAVAGSLLAGAHDRRALSEHLAAAEDHAWLQERLPAMGLVAFVADGSILPRESGVSQKPLPGAVPWVSPPELRVTVEFPNAGPVTGTGIPAGVTLIVGGGYHGKSTLLRALERGVYPHIPGDGRERVVTRADAWKLRAEDGRRVEGVDISPFIAGLPGGTDTRWFRTEAASGSTSMAANLVEALEAGAGLLLVDEDTAATNFLIRDARMQRLVPKEGEPITPFIDRVRSLYTDLGVSTVLV
;
A
#
# COMPACT_ATOMS: atom_id res chain seq x y z
N MET A 1 -12.74 -30.76 22.27
CA MET A 1 -13.44 -30.02 23.33
C MET A 1 -14.58 -29.24 22.69
N PRO A 2 -15.78 -29.17 23.29
CA PRO A 2 -16.85 -28.33 22.77
C PRO A 2 -16.39 -26.87 22.67
N LEU A 3 -16.84 -26.15 21.63
CA LEU A 3 -16.60 -24.72 21.53
C LEU A 3 -17.23 -24.02 22.73
N ARG A 4 -16.48 -23.12 23.38
CA ARG A 4 -17.02 -22.25 24.42
C ARG A 4 -18.07 -21.33 23.79
N THR A 5 -19.15 -21.05 24.49
CA THR A 5 -20.23 -20.19 24.00
C THR A 5 -20.00 -18.72 24.38
N ARG A 6 -20.80 -17.83 23.79
CA ARG A 6 -20.90 -16.42 24.22
C ARG A 6 -21.21 -16.28 25.72
N GLU A 7 -22.01 -17.17 26.29
CA GLU A 7 -22.33 -17.15 27.73
C GLU A 7 -21.13 -17.60 28.58
N ASP A 8 -20.36 -18.59 28.12
CA ASP A 8 -19.13 -19.00 28.80
C ASP A 8 -18.11 -17.85 28.86
N LEU A 9 -18.00 -17.05 27.79
CA LEU A 9 -17.17 -15.84 27.78
C LEU A 9 -17.66 -14.82 28.82
N ARG A 10 -18.97 -14.57 28.89
CA ARG A 10 -19.57 -13.67 29.90
C ARG A 10 -19.25 -14.11 31.33
N GLN A 11 -19.42 -15.40 31.62
CA GLN A 11 -19.12 -15.95 32.95
C GLN A 11 -17.63 -15.86 33.28
N ALA A 12 -16.76 -16.15 32.31
CA ALA A 12 -15.33 -16.02 32.48
C ALA A 12 -14.90 -14.57 32.74
N LEU A 13 -15.48 -13.59 32.03
CA LEU A 13 -15.22 -12.16 32.25
C LEU A 13 -15.62 -11.71 33.65
N ARG A 14 -16.79 -12.13 34.15
CA ARG A 14 -17.23 -11.86 35.52
C ARG A 14 -16.32 -12.50 36.57
N ARG A 15 -15.81 -13.70 36.30
CA ARG A 15 -14.88 -14.41 37.21
C ARG A 15 -13.53 -13.72 37.35
N ILE A 16 -13.02 -13.11 36.28
CA ILE A 16 -11.72 -12.42 36.29
C ILE A 16 -11.80 -10.94 36.66
N ASP A 17 -13.00 -10.40 36.86
CA ASP A 17 -13.20 -9.01 37.27
C ASP A 17 -12.41 -8.67 38.54
N GLY A 18 -11.71 -7.53 38.53
CA GLY A 18 -10.85 -7.10 39.63
C GLY A 18 -9.56 -7.90 39.85
N ARG A 19 -9.35 -9.03 39.16
CA ARG A 19 -8.10 -9.80 39.23
C ARG A 19 -6.94 -9.08 38.54
N GLY A 20 -5.73 -9.58 38.77
CA GLY A 20 -4.54 -9.10 38.05
C GLY A 20 -4.65 -9.35 36.54
N TYR A 21 -4.14 -8.41 35.77
CA TYR A 21 -4.19 -8.40 34.30
C TYR A 21 -3.82 -9.73 33.59
N PRO A 22 -2.83 -10.53 34.06
CA PRO A 22 -2.52 -11.81 33.44
C PRO A 22 -3.68 -12.81 33.37
N ALA A 23 -4.73 -12.65 34.19
CA ALA A 23 -5.92 -13.50 34.15
C ALA A 23 -6.69 -13.44 32.82
N TYR A 24 -6.43 -12.45 31.96
CA TYR A 24 -6.96 -12.46 30.59
C TYR A 24 -6.47 -13.63 29.74
N ARG A 25 -5.33 -14.27 30.08
CA ARG A 25 -4.86 -15.47 29.38
C ARG A 25 -5.83 -16.63 29.49
N ASP A 26 -6.61 -16.70 30.56
CA ASP A 26 -7.67 -17.71 30.74
C ASP A 26 -8.76 -17.59 29.66
N LEU A 27 -8.87 -16.43 29.02
CA LEU A 27 -9.82 -16.19 27.94
C LEU A 27 -9.28 -16.57 26.55
N GLU A 28 -8.02 -16.96 26.39
CA GLU A 28 -7.46 -17.33 25.08
C GLU A 28 -8.20 -18.55 24.49
N GLY A 29 -8.48 -18.49 23.19
CA GLY A 29 -9.20 -19.52 22.44
C GLY A 29 -10.48 -19.01 21.76
N SER A 30 -11.28 -19.96 21.27
CA SER A 30 -12.46 -19.71 20.42
C SER A 30 -13.77 -19.72 21.21
N TYR A 31 -14.68 -18.83 20.81
CA TYR A 31 -16.01 -18.65 21.36
C TYR A 31 -17.05 -18.57 20.24
N ASP A 32 -18.08 -19.39 20.34
CA ASP A 32 -19.20 -19.42 19.42
C ASP A 32 -20.22 -18.32 19.74
N PHE A 33 -20.50 -17.47 18.75
CA PHE A 33 -21.51 -16.41 18.78
C PHE A 33 -22.76 -16.77 17.95
N GLY A 34 -22.89 -18.03 17.54
CA GLY A 34 -23.98 -18.60 16.76
C GLY A 34 -23.67 -18.62 15.27
N ASN A 35 -23.77 -17.46 14.62
CA ASN A 35 -23.52 -17.33 13.18
C ASN A 35 -22.08 -16.89 12.83
N TRP A 36 -21.21 -16.76 13.82
CA TRP A 36 -19.78 -16.47 13.67
C TRP A 36 -19.03 -16.83 14.95
N GLU A 37 -17.70 -16.91 14.85
CA GLU A 37 -16.80 -17.24 15.95
C GLU A 37 -15.91 -16.05 16.31
N LEU A 38 -15.76 -15.75 17.60
CA LEU A 38 -14.71 -14.86 18.12
C LEU A 38 -13.56 -15.71 18.67
N ARG A 39 -12.33 -15.37 18.32
CA ARG A 39 -11.14 -16.00 18.87
C ARG A 39 -10.20 -14.97 19.44
N LEU A 40 -9.80 -15.16 20.70
CA LEU A 40 -8.67 -14.45 21.31
C LEU A 40 -7.41 -15.30 21.10
N ASP A 41 -6.55 -14.88 20.18
CA ASP A 41 -5.32 -15.62 19.87
C ASP A 41 -4.23 -15.39 20.91
N ARG A 42 -4.13 -14.15 21.40
CA ARG A 42 -3.11 -13.77 22.38
C ARG A 42 -3.59 -12.58 23.20
N ALA A 43 -3.71 -12.78 24.51
CA ALA A 43 -3.89 -11.68 25.44
C ALA A 43 -2.60 -10.87 25.58
N GLN A 44 -2.72 -9.55 25.55
CA GLN A 44 -1.60 -8.65 25.85
C GLN A 44 -1.12 -8.87 27.30
N PRO A 45 0.18 -8.78 27.60
CA PRO A 45 0.71 -9.08 28.93
C PRO A 45 0.39 -8.00 29.97
N ASP A 46 0.17 -6.77 29.52
CA ASP A 46 -0.18 -5.61 30.35
C ASP A 46 -1.02 -4.58 29.54
N PRO A 47 -1.70 -3.62 30.19
CA PRO A 47 -2.56 -2.64 29.52
C PRO A 47 -1.84 -1.64 28.60
N PHE A 48 -0.53 -1.46 28.74
CA PHE A 48 0.29 -0.52 27.99
C PHE A 48 1.05 -1.19 26.82
N ALA A 49 1.18 -2.52 26.84
CA ALA A 49 1.73 -3.30 25.74
C ALA A 49 0.92 -3.20 24.44
N SER A 50 1.48 -3.78 23.37
CA SER A 50 0.76 -4.02 22.12
C SER A 50 -0.57 -4.74 22.41
N PRO A 51 -1.70 -4.26 21.84
CA PRO A 51 -3.02 -4.82 22.16
C PRO A 51 -3.17 -6.30 21.82
N SER A 52 -4.16 -6.94 22.45
CA SER A 52 -4.48 -8.35 22.29
C SER A 52 -4.91 -8.64 20.86
N ARG A 53 -4.56 -9.83 20.34
CA ARG A 53 -4.86 -10.23 18.96
C ARG A 53 -6.14 -11.05 18.93
N PHE A 54 -7.07 -10.63 18.08
CA PHE A 54 -8.36 -11.26 17.89
C PHE A 54 -8.57 -11.66 16.44
N ARG A 55 -9.39 -12.71 16.28
CA ARG A 55 -9.99 -13.09 15.01
C ARG A 55 -11.49 -13.21 15.12
N VAL A 56 -12.19 -12.79 14.10
CA VAL A 56 -13.60 -13.12 13.87
C VAL A 56 -13.68 -13.96 12.61
N ARG A 57 -14.42 -15.07 12.66
CA ARG A 57 -14.69 -15.91 11.50
C ARG A 57 -16.20 -16.02 11.27
N VAL A 58 -16.67 -15.50 10.14
CA VAL A 58 -18.06 -15.58 9.69
C VAL A 58 -18.15 -16.62 8.56
N PRO A 59 -18.84 -17.76 8.75
CA PRO A 59 -19.04 -18.74 7.69
C PRO A 59 -19.76 -18.15 6.47
N GLY A 60 -19.44 -18.64 5.27
CA GLY A 60 -20.00 -18.13 4.00
C GLY A 60 -21.52 -17.95 3.96
N PRO A 61 -22.34 -18.94 4.37
CA PRO A 61 -23.79 -18.78 4.42
C PRO A 61 -24.27 -17.64 5.33
N ALA A 62 -23.55 -17.36 6.41
CA ALA A 62 -23.87 -16.26 7.33
C ALA A 62 -23.39 -14.91 6.80
N ALA A 63 -22.22 -14.86 6.16
CA ALA A 63 -21.68 -13.64 5.54
C ALA A 63 -22.58 -13.20 4.37
N GLY A 64 -23.09 -14.15 3.58
CA GLY A 64 -24.05 -13.90 2.50
C GLY A 64 -23.49 -13.03 1.37
N LEU A 65 -22.16 -13.01 1.20
CA LEU A 65 -21.49 -12.23 0.16
C LEU A 65 -22.01 -12.62 -1.22
N PRO A 66 -22.25 -11.65 -2.12
CA PRO A 66 -22.84 -11.96 -3.40
C PRO A 66 -21.80 -12.66 -4.30
N PRO A 67 -22.22 -13.53 -5.25
CA PRO A 67 -21.29 -14.34 -6.04
C PRO A 67 -20.23 -13.53 -6.79
N GLU A 68 -20.58 -12.32 -7.24
CA GLU A 68 -19.66 -11.40 -7.92
C GLU A 68 -18.46 -10.99 -7.05
N ALA A 69 -18.58 -10.96 -5.72
CA ALA A 69 -17.48 -10.68 -4.79
C ALA A 69 -16.49 -11.84 -4.66
N LEU A 70 -16.91 -13.06 -5.03
CA LEU A 70 -16.14 -14.29 -4.85
C LEU A 70 -15.55 -14.82 -6.16
N ALA A 71 -16.00 -14.28 -7.30
CA ALA A 71 -15.78 -14.82 -8.65
C ALA A 71 -14.29 -15.02 -9.01
N THR A 72 -13.40 -14.10 -8.61
CA THR A 72 -11.96 -14.18 -8.91
C THR A 72 -11.11 -13.96 -7.66
N PRO A 73 -9.85 -14.42 -7.63
CA PRO A 73 -8.92 -14.10 -6.53
C PRO A 73 -8.81 -12.58 -6.27
N LEU A 74 -8.72 -11.78 -7.34
CA LEU A 74 -8.67 -10.33 -7.26
C LEU A 74 -9.93 -9.74 -6.60
N ARG A 75 -11.12 -10.19 -7.01
CA ARG A 75 -12.38 -9.71 -6.41
C ARG A 75 -12.51 -10.13 -4.95
N ARG A 76 -12.02 -11.30 -4.56
CA ARG A 76 -11.96 -11.69 -3.14
C ARG A 76 -11.04 -10.79 -2.33
N TRP A 77 -9.87 -10.42 -2.88
CA TRP A 77 -8.95 -9.50 -2.22
C TRP A 77 -9.55 -8.09 -2.08
N ALA A 78 -10.13 -7.55 -3.15
CA ALA A 78 -10.81 -6.26 -3.13
C ALA A 78 -12.04 -6.28 -2.19
N THR A 79 -12.77 -7.40 -2.11
CA THR A 79 -13.83 -7.58 -1.10
C THR A 79 -13.26 -7.55 0.31
N GLY A 80 -12.11 -8.20 0.56
CA GLY A 80 -11.42 -8.14 1.84
C GLY A 80 -11.04 -6.71 2.25
N ASP A 81 -10.47 -5.93 1.32
CA ASP A 81 -10.16 -4.51 1.53
C ASP A 81 -11.43 -3.69 1.86
N PHE A 82 -12.49 -3.84 1.07
CA PHE A 82 -13.78 -3.19 1.31
C PHE A 82 -14.33 -3.50 2.71
N LEU A 83 -14.34 -4.77 3.12
CA LEU A 83 -14.81 -5.22 4.42
C LEU A 83 -13.92 -4.73 5.57
N ALA A 84 -12.60 -4.64 5.38
CA ALA A 84 -11.68 -4.10 6.39
C ALA A 84 -12.02 -2.64 6.70
N ARG A 85 -12.28 -1.85 5.65
CA ARG A 85 -12.70 -0.44 5.76
C ARG A 85 -14.07 -0.30 6.38
N ALA A 86 -15.01 -1.18 6.01
CA ALA A 86 -16.33 -1.18 6.62
C ALA A 86 -16.26 -1.54 8.11
N PHE A 87 -15.44 -2.52 8.48
CA PHE A 87 -15.21 -2.90 9.87
C PHE A 87 -14.63 -1.72 10.65
N GLN A 88 -13.60 -1.04 10.11
CA GLN A 88 -13.02 0.16 10.72
C GLN A 88 -14.06 1.28 10.91
N ARG A 89 -14.93 1.53 9.92
CA ARG A 89 -16.01 2.53 10.03
C ARG A 89 -17.07 2.15 11.06
N ALA A 90 -17.34 0.86 11.23
CA ALA A 90 -18.30 0.34 12.19
C ALA A 90 -17.77 0.32 13.63
N LEU A 91 -16.46 0.53 13.85
CA LEU A 91 -15.90 0.68 15.18
C LEU A 91 -16.42 1.97 15.84
N PRO A 92 -16.74 1.91 17.15
CA PRO A 92 -17.20 3.10 17.87
C PRO A 92 -16.13 4.20 17.87
N ARG A 93 -16.55 5.44 17.58
CA ARG A 93 -15.69 6.62 17.65
C ARG A 93 -15.50 7.02 19.11
N GLY A 94 -14.29 6.85 19.64
CA GLY A 94 -13.90 7.30 20.96
C GLY A 94 -14.28 6.35 22.11
N GLY A 95 -13.63 6.58 23.26
CA GLY A 95 -13.92 5.89 24.53
C GLY A 95 -12.82 4.91 24.95
N SER A 96 -11.78 5.44 25.61
CA SER A 96 -10.92 4.60 26.45
C SER A 96 -11.76 3.96 27.54
N LEU A 97 -11.68 2.65 27.68
CA LEU A 97 -12.34 1.88 28.73
C LEU A 97 -11.42 1.66 29.95
N GLY A 98 -10.42 2.51 30.14
CA GLY A 98 -9.50 2.42 31.27
C GLY A 98 -8.11 3.01 30.99
N SER A 99 -7.09 2.33 31.49
CA SER A 99 -5.68 2.71 31.37
C SER A 99 -5.07 2.25 30.04
N GLY A 100 -4.06 2.98 29.54
CA GLY A 100 -3.31 2.60 28.35
C GLY A 100 -4.19 2.54 27.09
N LYS A 101 -4.16 1.40 26.38
CA LYS A 101 -4.92 1.19 25.14
C LYS A 101 -6.32 0.58 25.36
N SER A 102 -6.80 0.55 26.60
CA SER A 102 -8.07 -0.08 27.00
C SER A 102 -9.26 0.39 26.15
N GLY A 103 -9.99 -0.55 25.57
CA GLY A 103 -11.21 -0.29 24.79
C GLY A 103 -10.98 0.16 23.35
N LEU A 104 -9.73 0.41 22.93
CA LEU A 104 -9.39 0.73 21.55
C LEU A 104 -9.34 -0.54 20.71
N ILE A 105 -9.96 -0.49 19.52
CA ILE A 105 -9.93 -1.55 18.52
C ILE A 105 -9.17 -1.02 17.30
N PHE A 106 -8.25 -1.83 16.79
CA PHE A 106 -7.37 -1.49 15.68
C PHE A 106 -7.46 -2.56 14.60
N ILE A 107 -7.69 -2.13 13.37
CA ILE A 107 -7.62 -2.97 12.18
C ILE A 107 -6.76 -2.25 11.14
N ASP A 108 -5.94 -3.01 10.42
CA ASP A 108 -5.27 -2.50 9.23
C ASP A 108 -6.28 -2.50 8.07
N ALA A 109 -6.90 -1.34 7.83
CA ALA A 109 -7.86 -1.11 6.75
C ALA A 109 -7.23 -0.36 5.56
N GLY A 110 -5.90 -0.19 5.56
CA GLY A 110 -5.21 0.63 4.56
C GLY A 110 -5.56 2.11 4.58
N GLU A 111 -5.06 2.81 3.57
CA GLU A 111 -5.39 4.21 3.29
C GLU A 111 -6.08 4.32 1.93
N GLN A 112 -5.41 4.72 0.88
CA GLN A 112 -6.06 4.93 -0.41
C GLN A 112 -5.94 3.73 -1.34
N GLU A 113 -4.90 2.91 -1.16
CA GLU A 113 -4.60 1.76 -1.99
C GLU A 113 -5.42 0.51 -1.58
N ILE A 114 -5.87 -0.24 -2.57
CA ILE A 114 -6.53 -1.54 -2.43
C ILE A 114 -5.43 -2.62 -2.48
N LEU A 115 -5.05 -3.17 -1.33
CA LEU A 115 -3.98 -4.15 -1.24
C LEU A 115 -4.47 -5.47 -0.63
N PRO A 116 -3.90 -6.62 -1.04
CA PRO A 116 -4.12 -7.87 -0.33
C PRO A 116 -3.53 -7.77 1.07
N ARG A 117 -4.38 -7.79 2.10
CA ARG A 117 -3.97 -7.69 3.51
C ARG A 117 -4.37 -8.93 4.28
N THR A 118 -3.61 -9.22 5.35
CA THR A 118 -3.97 -10.29 6.28
C THR A 118 -5.10 -9.90 7.24
N ALA A 119 -5.45 -8.61 7.31
CA ALA A 119 -6.48 -8.08 8.19
C ALA A 119 -7.87 -8.63 7.86
N VAL A 120 -8.18 -8.86 6.58
CA VAL A 120 -9.42 -9.52 6.16
C VAL A 120 -9.12 -10.49 5.04
N ARG A 121 -9.54 -11.74 5.23
CA ARG A 121 -9.43 -12.80 4.23
C ARG A 121 -10.83 -13.28 3.88
N VAL A 122 -11.12 -13.33 2.58
CA VAL A 122 -12.35 -13.88 2.03
C VAL A 122 -12.01 -15.18 1.29
N GLU A 123 -12.58 -16.27 1.75
CA GLU A 123 -12.37 -17.60 1.17
C GLU A 123 -13.26 -17.82 -0.08
N PRO A 124 -12.93 -18.80 -0.94
CA PRO A 124 -13.77 -19.15 -2.08
C PRO A 124 -15.21 -19.55 -1.72
N ASP A 125 -15.44 -20.11 -0.53
CA ASP A 125 -16.77 -20.48 -0.04
C ASP A 125 -17.56 -19.30 0.58
N GLY A 126 -17.00 -18.09 0.52
CA GLY A 126 -17.58 -16.87 1.09
C GLY A 126 -17.29 -16.67 2.58
N THR A 127 -16.56 -17.57 3.23
CA THR A 127 -16.14 -17.37 4.63
C THR A 127 -15.27 -16.12 4.74
N VAL A 128 -15.58 -15.27 5.73
CA VAL A 128 -14.83 -14.06 6.04
C VAL A 128 -14.08 -14.26 7.36
N GLU A 129 -12.76 -14.14 7.33
CA GLU A 129 -11.92 -14.03 8.53
C GLU A 129 -11.42 -12.58 8.67
N VAL A 130 -11.67 -11.95 9.82
CA VAL A 130 -11.14 -10.63 10.17
C VAL A 130 -10.17 -10.76 11.31
N ARG A 131 -9.01 -10.10 11.20
CA ARG A 131 -7.95 -10.06 12.19
C ARG A 131 -7.77 -8.62 12.66
N PHE A 132 -7.85 -8.41 13.96
CA PHE A 132 -7.75 -7.09 14.55
C PHE A 132 -7.07 -7.16 15.92
N ALA A 133 -6.66 -6.02 16.43
CA ALA A 133 -6.14 -5.90 17.78
C ALA A 133 -7.12 -5.11 18.65
N ALA A 134 -7.29 -5.50 19.91
CA ALA A 134 -8.12 -4.75 20.85
C ALA A 134 -7.45 -4.67 22.22
N GLY A 135 -7.46 -3.48 22.81
CA GLY A 135 -6.92 -3.26 24.15
C GLY A 135 -7.91 -3.75 25.21
N LEU A 136 -7.54 -4.80 25.94
CA LEU A 136 -8.39 -5.34 27.01
C LEU A 136 -8.49 -4.36 28.21
N PRO A 137 -9.71 -4.06 28.70
CA PRO A 137 -9.92 -3.01 29.72
C PRO A 137 -9.29 -3.27 31.10
N ALA A 138 -8.62 -2.25 31.65
CA ALA A 138 -8.07 -2.30 33.01
C ALA A 138 -7.97 -0.93 33.70
N ALA A 139 -7.99 -0.93 35.03
CA ALA A 139 -7.61 0.21 35.88
C ALA A 139 -6.26 -0.09 36.53
N GLY A 140 -5.20 0.58 36.06
CA GLY A 140 -3.84 0.13 36.35
C GLY A 140 -3.65 -1.31 35.86
N ARG A 141 -3.29 -2.24 36.75
CA ARG A 141 -3.12 -3.66 36.43
C ARG A 141 -4.29 -4.55 36.86
N ARG A 142 -5.43 -3.96 37.25
CA ARG A 142 -6.64 -4.70 37.63
C ARG A 142 -7.64 -4.72 36.49
N ILE A 143 -8.16 -5.89 36.18
CA ILE A 143 -9.12 -6.11 35.10
C ILE A 143 -10.43 -5.38 35.38
N LEU A 144 -10.96 -4.69 34.36
CA LEU A 144 -12.32 -4.12 34.38
C LEU A 144 -13.26 -5.06 33.61
N GLY A 145 -13.77 -6.08 34.29
CA GLY A 145 -14.56 -7.16 33.70
C GLY A 145 -15.82 -6.68 33.00
N ARG A 146 -16.54 -5.70 33.59
CA ARG A 146 -17.74 -5.09 32.97
C ARG A 146 -17.41 -4.34 31.67
N ALA A 147 -16.32 -3.58 31.67
CA ALA A 147 -15.88 -2.86 30.47
C ALA A 147 -15.37 -3.84 29.39
N ALA A 148 -14.74 -4.94 29.80
CA ALA A 148 -14.36 -6.01 28.90
C ALA A 148 -15.57 -6.76 28.33
N GLU A 149 -16.64 -6.92 29.12
CA GLU A 149 -17.94 -7.42 28.66
C GLU A 149 -18.53 -6.50 27.59
N GLU A 150 -18.56 -5.18 27.81
CA GLU A 150 -19.00 -4.21 26.80
C GLU A 150 -18.16 -4.31 25.51
N LEU A 151 -16.84 -4.38 25.63
CA LEU A 151 -15.95 -4.49 24.47
C LEU A 151 -16.20 -5.77 23.66
N LEU A 152 -16.18 -6.93 24.32
CA LEU A 152 -16.20 -8.24 23.65
C LEU A 152 -17.61 -8.72 23.29
N LEU A 153 -18.62 -8.36 24.08
CA LEU A 153 -20.00 -8.84 23.91
C LEU A 153 -20.96 -7.80 23.32
N GLU A 154 -20.53 -6.54 23.15
CA GLU A 154 -21.35 -5.50 22.50
C GLU A 154 -20.62 -4.79 21.37
N ARG A 155 -19.47 -4.14 21.62
CA ARG A 155 -18.77 -3.32 20.61
C ARG A 155 -18.29 -4.15 19.42
N ILE A 156 -17.60 -5.27 19.68
CA ILE A 156 -17.13 -6.18 18.61
C ILE A 156 -18.32 -6.79 17.85
N PRO A 157 -19.34 -7.39 18.49
CA PRO A 157 -20.54 -7.88 17.80
C PRO A 157 -21.25 -6.83 16.94
N ARG A 158 -21.37 -5.58 17.41
CA ARG A 158 -21.93 -4.48 16.61
C ARG A 158 -21.08 -4.17 15.38
N ALA A 159 -19.76 -4.14 15.52
CA ALA A 159 -18.86 -3.97 14.38
C ALA A 159 -19.01 -5.11 13.36
N VAL A 160 -19.08 -6.36 13.82
CA VAL A 160 -19.32 -7.54 12.97
C VAL A 160 -20.64 -7.41 12.20
N ALA A 161 -21.74 -7.12 12.90
CA ALA A 161 -23.07 -6.99 12.29
C ALA A 161 -23.14 -5.83 11.28
N GLY A 162 -22.47 -4.71 11.57
CA GLY A 162 -22.45 -3.53 10.71
C GLY A 162 -21.40 -3.57 9.60
N SER A 163 -20.65 -4.67 9.43
CA SER A 163 -19.59 -4.69 8.42
C SER A 163 -19.25 -6.02 7.75
N LEU A 164 -19.49 -7.18 8.36
CA LEU A 164 -19.04 -8.47 7.80
C LEU A 164 -20.16 -9.26 7.13
N LEU A 165 -21.38 -8.73 7.18
CA LEU A 165 -22.56 -9.31 6.58
C LEU A 165 -22.92 -8.52 5.32
N ALA A 166 -23.28 -9.21 4.24
CA ALA A 166 -23.62 -8.55 2.97
C ALA A 166 -24.77 -7.54 3.11
N GLY A 167 -25.75 -7.83 3.98
CA GLY A 167 -26.87 -6.93 4.26
C GLY A 167 -26.48 -5.61 4.95
N ALA A 168 -25.24 -5.46 5.42
CA ALA A 168 -24.75 -4.22 6.00
C ALA A 168 -24.26 -3.19 4.96
N HIS A 169 -24.16 -3.59 3.69
CA HIS A 169 -23.50 -2.78 2.66
C HIS A 169 -24.44 -2.40 1.52
N ASP A 170 -24.20 -1.22 0.96
CA ASP A 170 -24.71 -0.87 -0.37
C ASP A 170 -24.00 -1.74 -1.42
N ARG A 171 -24.79 -2.54 -2.16
CA ARG A 171 -24.29 -3.40 -3.24
C ARG A 171 -23.60 -2.59 -4.33
N ARG A 172 -24.04 -1.36 -4.57
CA ARG A 172 -23.40 -0.48 -5.56
C ARG A 172 -22.01 -0.08 -5.11
N ALA A 173 -21.85 0.35 -3.87
CA ALA A 173 -20.55 0.72 -3.31
C ALA A 173 -19.54 -0.45 -3.35
N LEU A 174 -20.00 -1.68 -3.03
CA LEU A 174 -19.18 -2.87 -3.19
C LEU A 174 -18.79 -3.08 -4.66
N SER A 175 -19.76 -3.02 -5.58
CA SER A 175 -19.53 -3.21 -7.01
C SER A 175 -18.52 -2.20 -7.58
N GLU A 176 -18.65 -0.91 -7.24
CA GLU A 176 -17.72 0.14 -7.68
C GLU A 176 -16.30 -0.09 -7.15
N HIS A 177 -16.17 -0.57 -5.92
CA HIS A 177 -14.87 -0.89 -5.33
C HIS A 177 -14.20 -2.09 -6.02
N LEU A 178 -14.96 -3.15 -6.31
CA LEU A 178 -14.45 -4.31 -7.05
C LEU A 178 -14.07 -3.94 -8.49
N ALA A 179 -14.92 -3.15 -9.15
CA ALA A 179 -14.67 -2.66 -10.50
C ALA A 179 -13.39 -1.84 -10.59
N ALA A 180 -13.13 -0.95 -9.62
CA ALA A 180 -11.90 -0.14 -9.60
C ALA A 180 -10.62 -1.01 -9.55
N ALA A 181 -10.61 -2.05 -8.70
CA ALA A 181 -9.47 -2.97 -8.63
C ALA A 181 -9.30 -3.81 -9.91
N GLU A 182 -10.41 -4.26 -10.49
CA GLU A 182 -10.41 -5.08 -11.71
C GLU A 182 -10.01 -4.28 -12.95
N ASP A 183 -10.56 -3.08 -13.13
CA ASP A 183 -10.20 -2.16 -14.21
C ASP A 183 -8.72 -1.77 -14.15
N HIS A 184 -8.21 -1.51 -12.96
CA HIS A 184 -6.80 -1.21 -12.74
C HIS A 184 -5.90 -2.39 -13.14
N ALA A 185 -6.15 -3.59 -12.61
CA ALA A 185 -5.36 -4.78 -12.92
C ALA A 185 -5.42 -5.11 -14.41
N TRP A 186 -6.61 -5.03 -15.00
CA TRP A 186 -6.83 -5.27 -16.42
C TRP A 186 -6.00 -4.34 -17.30
N LEU A 187 -5.97 -3.04 -17.00
CA LEU A 187 -5.17 -2.07 -17.75
C LEU A 187 -3.67 -2.28 -17.50
N GLN A 188 -3.27 -2.50 -16.25
CA GLN A 188 -1.86 -2.66 -15.88
C GLN A 188 -1.19 -3.80 -16.65
N GLU A 189 -1.89 -4.92 -16.85
CA GLU A 189 -1.42 -6.06 -17.66
C GLU A 189 -1.29 -5.73 -19.15
N ARG A 190 -2.04 -4.75 -19.65
CA ARG A 190 -2.15 -4.42 -21.09
C ARG A 190 -1.30 -3.25 -21.53
N LEU A 191 -0.85 -2.41 -20.59
CA LEU A 191 0.05 -1.28 -20.87
C LEU A 191 1.21 -1.66 -21.82
N PRO A 192 1.98 -2.77 -21.60
CA PRO A 192 3.07 -3.13 -22.51
C PRO A 192 2.62 -3.41 -23.94
N ALA A 193 1.51 -4.13 -24.12
CA ALA A 193 0.98 -4.48 -25.43
C ALA A 193 0.44 -3.25 -26.19
N MET A 194 0.07 -2.20 -25.44
CA MET A 194 -0.33 -0.91 -25.99
C MET A 194 0.86 0.02 -26.29
N GLY A 195 2.09 -0.42 -26.01
CA GLY A 195 3.29 0.42 -26.13
C GLY A 195 3.34 1.53 -25.07
N LEU A 196 2.63 1.36 -23.94
CA LEU A 196 2.54 2.33 -22.85
C LEU A 196 3.24 1.82 -21.59
N VAL A 197 3.69 2.75 -20.76
CA VAL A 197 4.23 2.48 -19.41
C VAL A 197 3.32 2.98 -18.31
N ALA A 198 2.44 3.94 -18.63
CA ALA A 198 1.41 4.42 -17.73
C ALA A 198 0.24 5.06 -18.49
N PHE A 199 -0.88 5.21 -17.79
CA PHE A 199 -2.08 5.88 -18.23
C PHE A 199 -2.62 6.79 -17.12
N VAL A 200 -3.01 8.01 -17.47
CA VAL A 200 -3.61 9.00 -16.54
C VAL A 200 -4.95 9.47 -17.12
N ALA A 201 -6.06 9.04 -16.52
CA ALA A 201 -7.38 9.41 -17.01
C ALA A 201 -7.65 10.93 -16.96
N ASP A 202 -8.38 11.43 -17.96
CA ASP A 202 -8.95 12.78 -17.90
C ASP A 202 -9.85 12.91 -16.67
N GLY A 203 -9.77 14.04 -15.97
CA GLY A 203 -10.52 14.30 -14.75
C GLY A 203 -9.86 13.79 -13.46
N SER A 204 -8.73 13.06 -13.53
CA SER A 204 -8.01 12.60 -12.33
C SER A 204 -7.55 13.76 -11.43
N ILE A 205 -7.62 13.55 -10.11
CA ILE A 205 -7.14 14.49 -9.10
C ILE A 205 -5.82 13.98 -8.52
N LEU A 206 -4.72 14.50 -9.07
CA LEU A 206 -3.36 14.07 -8.69
C LEU A 206 -2.86 14.71 -7.38
N PRO A 207 -3.08 16.01 -7.10
CA PRO A 207 -2.63 16.64 -5.86
C PRO A 207 -3.31 16.03 -4.63
N ARG A 208 -2.56 15.93 -3.52
CA ARG A 208 -3.07 15.41 -2.25
C ARG A 208 -3.37 16.55 -1.28
N GLU A 209 -4.25 16.30 -0.33
CA GLU A 209 -4.74 17.26 0.68
C GLU A 209 -3.61 17.93 1.45
N SER A 210 -2.55 17.18 1.81
CA SER A 210 -1.35 17.73 2.44
C SER A 210 -0.15 16.78 2.29
N GLY A 211 1.03 17.18 2.75
CA GLY A 211 2.24 16.33 2.73
C GLY A 211 2.16 15.07 3.62
N VAL A 212 1.17 14.99 4.52
CA VAL A 212 0.97 13.86 5.45
C VAL A 212 -0.37 13.14 5.24
N SER A 213 -1.18 13.58 4.26
CA SER A 213 -2.48 12.97 3.95
C SER A 213 -2.47 12.45 2.53
N GLN A 214 -2.82 11.18 2.37
CA GLN A 214 -2.99 10.60 1.05
C GLN A 214 -4.34 10.94 0.42
N LYS A 215 -5.24 11.72 1.02
CA LYS A 215 -6.54 12.07 0.42
C LYS A 215 -6.40 13.06 -0.76
N PRO A 216 -7.33 13.09 -1.72
CA PRO A 216 -7.28 14.05 -2.82
C PRO A 216 -7.44 15.49 -2.30
N LEU A 217 -6.76 16.44 -2.94
CA LEU A 217 -6.90 17.86 -2.65
C LEU A 217 -8.28 18.36 -3.12
N PRO A 218 -9.15 18.87 -2.24
CA PRO A 218 -10.43 19.46 -2.65
C PRO A 218 -10.22 20.70 -3.52
N GLY A 219 -10.98 20.81 -4.61
CA GLY A 219 -10.90 21.96 -5.53
C GLY A 219 -9.63 22.00 -6.40
N ALA A 220 -8.88 20.90 -6.47
CA ALA A 220 -7.73 20.79 -7.36
C ALA A 220 -8.13 20.86 -8.84
N VAL A 221 -7.19 21.32 -9.67
CA VAL A 221 -7.35 21.30 -11.13
C VAL A 221 -7.31 19.85 -11.61
N PRO A 222 -8.39 19.35 -12.25
CA PRO A 222 -8.40 18.00 -12.80
C PRO A 222 -7.40 17.84 -13.94
N TRP A 223 -6.86 16.63 -14.08
CA TRP A 223 -5.97 16.30 -15.18
C TRP A 223 -6.68 16.43 -16.54
N VAL A 224 -5.97 16.98 -17.52
CA VAL A 224 -6.43 17.09 -18.90
C VAL A 224 -5.31 16.64 -19.81
N SER A 225 -5.60 15.68 -20.68
CA SER A 225 -4.62 15.08 -21.58
C SER A 225 -4.22 16.02 -22.70
N PRO A 226 -2.90 16.18 -22.94
CA PRO A 226 -2.42 16.88 -24.12
C PRO A 226 -2.82 16.09 -25.37
N PRO A 227 -3.19 16.77 -26.48
CA PRO A 227 -3.66 16.10 -27.68
C PRO A 227 -2.73 15.01 -28.22
N GLU A 228 -1.42 15.21 -28.10
CA GLU A 228 -0.39 14.34 -28.66
C GLU A 228 -0.23 13.02 -27.90
N LEU A 229 -0.65 12.98 -26.64
CA LEU A 229 -0.59 11.77 -25.79
C LEU A 229 -1.98 11.24 -25.44
N ARG A 230 -3.03 11.79 -26.05
CA ARG A 230 -4.41 11.41 -25.77
C ARG A 230 -4.71 10.05 -26.38
N VAL A 231 -5.13 9.11 -25.54
CA VAL A 231 -5.60 7.78 -25.94
C VAL A 231 -6.94 7.48 -25.27
N THR A 232 -7.73 6.58 -25.86
CA THR A 232 -8.95 6.06 -25.24
C THR A 232 -8.80 4.57 -25.00
N VAL A 233 -9.12 4.14 -23.79
CA VAL A 233 -9.01 2.75 -23.34
C VAL A 233 -10.39 2.22 -23.02
N GLU A 234 -10.72 1.04 -23.55
CA GLU A 234 -11.97 0.33 -23.24
C GLU A 234 -11.77 -0.55 -22.00
N PHE A 235 -12.19 -0.04 -20.84
CA PHE A 235 -12.13 -0.79 -19.58
C PHE A 235 -13.29 -1.79 -19.47
N PRO A 236 -13.09 -2.94 -18.81
CA PRO A 236 -14.13 -3.96 -18.70
C PRO A 236 -15.35 -3.53 -17.88
N ASN A 237 -15.17 -2.69 -16.84
CA ASN A 237 -16.29 -2.18 -16.03
C ASN A 237 -16.60 -0.71 -16.31
N ALA A 238 -15.57 0.14 -16.45
CA ALA A 238 -15.75 1.57 -16.68
C ALA A 238 -16.15 1.96 -18.11
N GLY A 239 -15.99 1.06 -19.10
CA GLY A 239 -16.19 1.37 -20.52
C GLY A 239 -15.09 2.28 -21.09
N PRO A 240 -15.40 3.10 -22.12
CA PRO A 240 -14.41 3.97 -22.74
C PRO A 240 -13.96 5.08 -21.80
N VAL A 241 -12.64 5.20 -21.61
CA VAL A 241 -12.03 6.26 -20.80
C VAL A 241 -10.89 6.89 -21.59
N THR A 242 -10.98 8.21 -21.79
CA THR A 242 -9.92 9.00 -22.42
C THR A 242 -8.92 9.48 -21.37
N GLY A 243 -7.65 9.52 -21.73
CA GLY A 243 -6.58 9.97 -20.85
C GLY A 243 -5.23 10.05 -21.55
N THR A 244 -4.18 10.32 -20.78
CA THR A 244 -2.81 10.46 -21.24
C THR A 244 -2.16 9.09 -21.23
N GLY A 245 -1.81 8.56 -22.40
CA GLY A 245 -0.95 7.39 -22.51
C GLY A 245 0.50 7.81 -22.53
N ILE A 246 1.29 7.41 -21.52
CA ILE A 246 2.73 7.65 -21.50
C ILE A 246 3.40 6.49 -22.26
N PRO A 247 4.06 6.75 -23.41
CA PRO A 247 4.63 5.69 -24.24
C PRO A 247 5.89 5.08 -23.59
N ALA A 248 6.20 3.85 -23.99
CA ALA A 248 7.50 3.24 -23.70
C ALA A 248 8.64 4.06 -24.34
N GLY A 249 9.77 4.12 -23.65
CA GLY A 249 10.90 4.97 -24.02
C GLY A 249 11.32 5.92 -22.90
N VAL A 250 11.81 7.10 -23.27
CA VAL A 250 12.24 8.14 -22.33
C VAL A 250 11.26 9.31 -22.40
N THR A 251 10.54 9.56 -21.33
CA THR A 251 9.59 10.68 -21.19
C THR A 251 10.13 11.70 -20.19
N LEU A 252 10.12 12.97 -20.57
CA LEU A 252 10.50 14.09 -19.70
C LEU A 252 9.26 14.87 -19.27
N ILE A 253 9.13 15.15 -17.98
CA ILE A 253 8.08 16.00 -17.40
C ILE A 253 8.74 17.35 -17.06
N VAL A 254 8.66 18.31 -17.96
CA VAL A 254 9.30 19.63 -17.81
C VAL A 254 8.33 20.70 -17.31
N GLY A 255 8.87 21.79 -16.76
CA GLY A 255 8.09 22.93 -16.27
C GLY A 255 8.76 23.66 -15.10
N GLY A 256 8.31 24.87 -14.78
CA GLY A 256 8.87 25.63 -13.65
C GLY A 256 8.63 24.96 -12.29
N GLY A 257 9.28 25.46 -11.24
CA GLY A 257 9.01 25.03 -9.86
C GLY A 257 7.52 25.20 -9.50
N TYR A 258 6.99 24.29 -8.67
CA TYR A 258 5.60 24.29 -8.19
C TYR A 258 4.48 24.12 -9.23
N HIS A 259 4.79 23.79 -10.49
CA HIS A 259 3.79 23.52 -11.54
C HIS A 259 3.30 22.06 -11.60
N GLY A 260 3.43 21.28 -10.53
CA GLY A 260 2.83 19.94 -10.44
C GLY A 260 3.63 18.77 -11.05
N LYS A 261 4.90 18.97 -11.44
CA LYS A 261 5.75 17.91 -12.01
C LYS A 261 5.90 16.69 -11.09
N SER A 262 6.41 16.92 -9.87
CA SER A 262 6.55 15.86 -8.86
C SER A 262 5.18 15.32 -8.43
N THR A 263 4.10 16.10 -8.53
CA THR A 263 2.74 15.62 -8.26
C THR A 263 2.31 14.56 -9.28
N LEU A 264 2.57 14.80 -10.57
CA LEU A 264 2.34 13.80 -11.61
C LEU A 264 3.20 12.56 -11.39
N LEU A 265 4.51 12.73 -11.17
CA LEU A 265 5.42 11.59 -10.96
C LEU A 265 5.05 10.76 -9.72
N ARG A 266 4.61 11.39 -8.63
CA ARG A 266 4.11 10.69 -7.43
C ARG A 266 2.81 9.94 -7.70
N ALA A 267 1.94 10.48 -8.56
CA ALA A 267 0.74 9.75 -8.99
C ALA A 267 1.11 8.52 -9.83
N LEU A 268 2.12 8.62 -10.70
CA LEU A 268 2.66 7.47 -11.45
C LEU A 268 3.32 6.44 -10.54
N GLU A 269 4.10 6.89 -9.54
CA GLU A 269 4.73 6.03 -8.53
C GLU A 269 3.69 5.21 -7.77
N ARG A 270 2.56 5.83 -7.41
CA ARG A 270 1.45 5.14 -6.74
C ARG A 270 0.55 4.37 -7.70
N GLY A 271 0.57 4.69 -8.98
CA GLY A 271 -0.20 4.05 -10.03
C GLY A 271 0.14 2.57 -10.27
N VAL A 272 1.15 2.03 -9.58
CA VAL A 272 1.37 0.57 -9.51
C VAL A 272 0.31 -0.15 -8.67
N TYR A 273 -0.44 0.59 -7.84
CA TYR A 273 -1.50 0.07 -6.99
C TYR A 273 -2.89 0.58 -7.42
N PRO A 274 -3.92 -0.28 -7.34
CA PRO A 274 -5.30 0.18 -7.45
C PRO A 274 -5.65 1.09 -6.27
N HIS A 275 -6.43 2.13 -6.53
CA HIS A 275 -6.92 3.04 -5.49
C HIS A 275 -8.43 2.93 -5.33
N ILE A 276 -8.92 3.27 -4.14
CA ILE A 276 -10.36 3.29 -3.85
C ILE A 276 -11.13 4.28 -4.75
N PRO A 277 -12.41 4.00 -5.06
CA PRO A 277 -13.26 4.97 -5.73
C PRO A 277 -13.27 6.32 -5.00
N GLY A 278 -13.13 7.42 -5.74
CA GLY A 278 -13.08 8.78 -5.20
C GLY A 278 -11.71 9.21 -4.67
N ASP A 279 -10.66 8.41 -4.84
CA ASP A 279 -9.28 8.80 -4.52
C ASP A 279 -8.74 9.92 -5.43
N GLY A 280 -9.27 10.04 -6.64
CA GLY A 280 -8.77 10.89 -7.71
C GLY A 280 -7.74 10.21 -8.61
N ARG A 281 -7.08 9.14 -8.13
CA ARG A 281 -6.06 8.37 -8.88
C ARG A 281 -6.51 6.93 -9.18
N GLU A 282 -7.77 6.58 -8.96
CA GLU A 282 -8.30 5.23 -9.22
C GLU A 282 -8.13 4.74 -10.67
N ARG A 283 -7.95 5.67 -11.62
CA ARG A 283 -7.66 5.40 -13.04
C ARG A 283 -6.31 5.97 -13.49
N VAL A 284 -5.38 6.13 -12.55
CA VAL A 284 -3.97 6.34 -12.83
C VAL A 284 -3.28 4.99 -12.68
N VAL A 285 -2.84 4.44 -13.81
CA VAL A 285 -2.31 3.08 -13.87
C VAL A 285 -0.90 3.13 -14.44
N THR A 286 0.04 2.55 -13.72
CA THR A 286 1.44 2.41 -14.11
C THR A 286 1.76 0.92 -14.15
N ARG A 287 2.69 0.52 -15.02
CA ARG A 287 3.21 -0.85 -15.07
C ARG A 287 3.61 -1.35 -13.67
N ALA A 288 3.32 -2.62 -13.38
CA ALA A 288 3.49 -3.19 -12.04
C ALA A 288 4.95 -3.22 -11.54
N ASP A 289 5.90 -3.21 -12.48
CA ASP A 289 7.35 -3.26 -12.25
C ASP A 289 8.02 -1.89 -12.42
N ALA A 290 7.26 -0.82 -12.19
CA ALA A 290 7.83 0.52 -12.11
C ALA A 290 8.60 0.71 -10.80
N TRP A 291 9.76 1.33 -10.90
CA TRP A 291 10.68 1.55 -9.78
C TRP A 291 11.07 3.01 -9.66
N LYS A 292 10.91 3.59 -8.48
CA LYS A 292 11.31 4.98 -8.20
C LYS A 292 12.77 5.03 -7.78
N LEU A 293 13.62 5.60 -8.64
CA LEU A 293 15.01 5.87 -8.33
C LEU A 293 15.15 7.18 -7.55
N ARG A 294 16.02 7.15 -6.54
CA ARG A 294 16.44 8.31 -5.74
C ARG A 294 17.84 8.09 -5.19
N ALA A 295 18.50 9.15 -4.75
CA ALA A 295 19.70 9.02 -3.95
C ALA A 295 19.35 8.52 -2.53
N GLU A 296 20.19 7.63 -2.01
CA GLU A 296 20.04 7.02 -0.68
C GLU A 296 21.38 7.12 0.06
N ASP A 297 21.82 8.35 0.29
CA ASP A 297 23.11 8.64 0.92
C ASP A 297 23.24 7.94 2.28
N GLY A 298 24.38 7.29 2.50
CA GLY A 298 24.68 6.51 3.70
C GLY A 298 24.17 5.07 3.69
N ARG A 299 23.44 4.60 2.67
CA ARG A 299 23.00 3.19 2.65
C ARG A 299 24.16 2.21 2.47
N ARG A 300 23.96 1.00 2.99
CA ARG A 300 24.84 -0.15 2.74
C ARG A 300 24.57 -0.73 1.34
N VAL A 301 25.64 -1.15 0.67
CA VAL A 301 25.59 -1.88 -0.63
C VAL A 301 26.47 -3.12 -0.51
N GLU A 302 26.01 -4.25 -1.06
CA GLU A 302 26.68 -5.54 -0.92
C GLU A 302 26.68 -6.33 -2.24
N GLY A 303 27.82 -6.35 -2.93
CA GLY A 303 28.04 -7.22 -4.09
C GLY A 303 27.28 -6.80 -5.34
N VAL A 304 27.18 -5.50 -5.60
CA VAL A 304 26.47 -4.95 -6.78
C VAL A 304 27.47 -4.51 -7.84
N ASP A 305 27.23 -4.87 -9.11
CA ASP A 305 28.03 -4.38 -10.23
C ASP A 305 27.57 -2.98 -10.66
N ILE A 306 28.19 -1.95 -10.09
CA ILE A 306 27.95 -0.54 -10.47
C ILE A 306 28.92 -0.05 -11.55
N SER A 307 29.75 -0.93 -12.12
CA SER A 307 30.74 -0.57 -13.15
C SER A 307 30.19 0.10 -14.41
N PRO A 308 28.92 -0.10 -14.83
CA PRO A 308 28.34 0.66 -15.96
C PRO A 308 28.25 2.17 -15.72
N PHE A 309 28.22 2.59 -14.45
CA PHE A 309 28.07 3.98 -14.02
C PHE A 309 29.26 4.51 -13.24
N ILE A 310 29.99 3.66 -12.50
CA ILE A 310 31.07 4.07 -11.60
C ILE A 310 32.31 3.21 -11.88
N ALA A 311 33.38 3.84 -12.33
CA ALA A 311 34.66 3.19 -12.62
C ALA A 311 35.80 3.87 -11.86
N GLY A 312 36.83 3.12 -11.44
CA GLY A 312 38.06 3.73 -10.91
C GLY A 312 37.88 4.51 -9.60
N LEU A 313 37.25 3.88 -8.59
CA LEU A 313 37.14 4.48 -7.26
C LEU A 313 38.50 4.59 -6.53
N PRO A 314 38.66 5.58 -5.64
CA PRO A 314 39.85 5.70 -4.80
C PRO A 314 40.13 4.41 -4.01
N GLY A 315 41.40 4.04 -3.88
CA GLY A 315 41.79 2.82 -3.15
C GLY A 315 41.59 1.52 -3.95
N GLY A 316 41.22 1.59 -5.23
CA GLY A 316 41.11 0.43 -6.10
C GLY A 316 39.91 -0.47 -5.80
N THR A 317 38.85 0.09 -5.21
CA THR A 317 37.61 -0.66 -4.93
C THR A 317 37.05 -1.25 -6.22
N ASP A 318 36.77 -2.56 -6.24
CA ASP A 318 36.17 -3.22 -7.40
C ASP A 318 34.71 -2.82 -7.54
N THR A 319 34.39 -2.07 -8.60
CA THR A 319 33.03 -1.60 -8.87
C THR A 319 32.14 -2.67 -9.51
N ARG A 320 32.70 -3.81 -9.93
CA ARG A 320 31.94 -4.98 -10.41
C ARG A 320 31.40 -5.85 -9.26
N TRP A 321 31.95 -5.66 -8.07
CA TRP A 321 31.52 -6.33 -6.85
C TRP A 321 31.52 -5.32 -5.71
N PHE A 322 30.80 -4.21 -5.92
CA PHE A 322 30.86 -3.06 -5.04
C PHE A 322 30.25 -3.36 -3.67
N ARG A 323 30.99 -3.00 -2.62
CA ARG A 323 30.61 -3.18 -1.21
C ARG A 323 30.96 -1.92 -0.43
N THR A 324 30.01 -1.43 0.37
CA THR A 324 30.25 -0.31 1.29
C THR A 324 29.22 -0.30 2.40
N GLU A 325 29.62 0.14 3.59
CA GLU A 325 28.71 0.42 4.72
C GLU A 325 28.08 1.82 4.63
N ALA A 326 28.64 2.72 3.80
CA ALA A 326 28.18 4.10 3.64
C ALA A 326 28.38 4.57 2.19
N ALA A 327 27.40 4.31 1.33
CA ALA A 327 27.43 4.76 -0.06
C ALA A 327 27.17 6.27 -0.15
N SER A 328 27.91 6.97 -1.02
CA SER A 328 27.59 8.35 -1.42
C SER A 328 26.28 8.41 -2.23
N GLY A 329 25.74 9.62 -2.43
CA GLY A 329 24.55 9.85 -3.28
C GLY A 329 24.62 9.22 -4.68
N SER A 330 25.73 9.35 -5.41
CA SER A 330 25.88 8.78 -6.76
C SER A 330 26.06 7.26 -6.74
N THR A 331 26.87 6.73 -5.83
CA THR A 331 27.09 5.28 -5.71
C THR A 331 25.86 4.55 -5.21
N SER A 332 25.08 5.16 -4.31
CA SER A 332 23.81 4.59 -3.83
C SER A 332 22.77 4.57 -4.94
N MET A 333 22.68 5.64 -5.75
CA MET A 333 21.75 5.70 -6.87
C MET A 333 22.15 4.74 -8.02
N ALA A 334 23.46 4.58 -8.29
CA ALA A 334 23.96 3.58 -9.24
C ALA A 334 23.61 2.15 -8.78
N ALA A 335 23.82 1.84 -7.50
CA ALA A 335 23.45 0.56 -6.92
C ALA A 335 21.93 0.34 -6.98
N ASN A 336 21.13 1.33 -6.58
CA ASN A 336 19.66 1.27 -6.62
C ASN A 336 19.15 0.98 -8.04
N LEU A 337 19.73 1.62 -9.06
CA LEU A 337 19.39 1.35 -10.46
C LEU A 337 19.72 -0.10 -10.84
N VAL A 338 20.93 -0.58 -10.56
CA VAL A 338 21.33 -1.97 -10.91
C VAL A 338 20.49 -3.00 -10.16
N GLU A 339 20.21 -2.78 -8.88
CA GLU A 339 19.31 -3.61 -8.08
C GLU A 339 17.88 -3.61 -8.64
N ALA A 340 17.38 -2.47 -9.11
CA ALA A 340 16.07 -2.39 -9.76
C ALA A 340 16.04 -3.20 -11.07
N LEU A 341 17.09 -3.13 -11.88
CA LEU A 341 17.22 -3.93 -13.09
C LEU A 341 17.28 -5.43 -12.76
N GLU A 342 18.04 -5.82 -11.76
CA GLU A 342 18.13 -7.20 -11.27
C GLU A 342 16.76 -7.71 -10.78
N ALA A 343 15.99 -6.85 -10.10
CA ALA A 343 14.63 -7.13 -9.66
C ALA A 343 13.59 -7.16 -10.80
N GLY A 344 14.00 -6.88 -12.04
CA GLY A 344 13.13 -6.94 -13.22
C GLY A 344 12.34 -5.66 -13.49
N ALA A 345 12.78 -4.51 -12.99
CA ALA A 345 12.13 -3.24 -13.29
C ALA A 345 12.20 -2.93 -14.79
N GLY A 346 11.08 -2.57 -15.41
CA GLY A 346 11.07 -2.08 -16.79
C GLY A 346 10.46 -0.70 -16.99
N LEU A 347 10.20 0.01 -15.89
CA LEU A 347 10.03 1.46 -15.87
C LEU A 347 10.81 2.06 -14.70
N LEU A 348 11.67 3.04 -14.98
CA LEU A 348 12.33 3.86 -13.97
C LEU A 348 11.62 5.21 -13.84
N LEU A 349 11.20 5.56 -12.64
CA LEU A 349 10.66 6.87 -12.30
C LEU A 349 11.74 7.67 -11.58
N VAL A 350 12.06 8.87 -12.06
CA VAL A 350 13.17 9.67 -11.53
C VAL A 350 12.68 11.10 -11.28
N ASP A 351 13.02 11.64 -10.11
CA ASP A 351 12.74 13.04 -9.75
C ASP A 351 14.07 13.74 -9.48
N GLU A 352 14.42 14.75 -10.29
CA GLU A 352 15.69 15.48 -10.15
C GLU A 352 15.89 16.01 -8.72
N ASP A 353 14.82 16.47 -8.05
CA ASP A 353 14.85 17.03 -6.69
C ASP A 353 15.32 16.02 -5.62
N THR A 354 15.29 14.71 -5.92
CA THR A 354 15.67 13.64 -4.99
C THR A 354 16.81 12.77 -5.51
N ALA A 355 17.39 13.13 -6.66
CA ALA A 355 18.48 12.43 -7.28
C ALA A 355 19.84 13.03 -6.91
N ALA A 356 20.91 12.27 -7.14
CA ALA A 356 22.25 12.81 -7.05
C ALA A 356 22.58 13.54 -8.36
N THR A 357 22.77 14.87 -8.31
CA THR A 357 23.00 15.69 -9.52
C THR A 357 24.19 15.20 -10.34
N ASN A 358 25.28 14.82 -9.67
CA ASN A 358 26.50 14.28 -10.30
C ASN A 358 26.28 12.91 -10.95
N PHE A 359 25.26 12.16 -10.56
CA PHE A 359 24.84 10.93 -11.22
C PHE A 359 23.96 11.22 -12.43
N LEU A 360 23.07 12.22 -12.37
CA LEU A 360 22.17 12.52 -13.49
C LEU A 360 22.89 13.13 -14.68
N ILE A 361 23.68 14.15 -14.44
CA ILE A 361 24.33 14.95 -15.48
C ILE A 361 25.79 15.23 -15.15
N ARG A 362 26.54 15.58 -16.19
CA ARG A 362 27.87 16.15 -16.04
C ARG A 362 27.99 17.39 -16.90
N ASP A 363 28.13 18.56 -16.27
CA ASP A 363 28.23 19.83 -16.98
C ASP A 363 29.57 20.00 -17.73
N ALA A 364 29.52 20.69 -18.87
CA ALA A 364 30.67 20.91 -19.75
C ALA A 364 31.82 21.67 -19.07
N ARG A 365 31.56 22.55 -18.08
CA ARG A 365 32.61 23.24 -17.33
C ARG A 365 33.37 22.28 -16.44
N MET A 366 32.66 21.37 -15.76
CA MET A 366 33.30 20.34 -14.94
C MET A 366 34.13 19.38 -15.78
N GLN A 367 33.69 19.04 -16.99
CA GLN A 367 34.47 18.23 -17.92
C GLN A 367 35.78 18.90 -18.36
N ARG A 368 35.83 20.24 -18.40
CA ARG A 368 37.06 21.00 -18.71
C ARG A 368 38.03 21.07 -17.54
N LEU A 369 37.53 21.06 -16.31
CA LEU A 369 38.34 21.13 -15.08
C LEU A 369 38.85 19.76 -14.65
N VAL A 370 38.00 18.75 -14.75
CA VAL A 370 38.30 17.36 -14.42
C VAL A 370 38.13 16.55 -15.71
N PRO A 371 39.22 16.10 -16.34
CA PRO A 371 39.16 15.28 -17.56
C PRO A 371 38.37 13.97 -17.33
N LYS A 372 37.99 13.30 -18.41
CA LYS A 372 37.20 12.06 -18.34
C LYS A 372 37.93 10.96 -17.57
N GLU A 373 39.25 10.92 -17.69
CA GLU A 373 40.14 9.94 -17.04
C GLU A 373 40.20 10.12 -15.52
N GLY A 374 39.87 11.32 -15.01
CA GLY A 374 39.86 11.64 -13.59
C GLY A 374 38.45 11.64 -12.96
N GLU A 375 37.40 11.39 -13.74
CA GLU A 375 36.03 11.33 -13.25
C GLU A 375 35.52 9.89 -13.28
N PRO A 376 35.25 9.29 -12.11
CA PRO A 376 34.80 7.91 -12.04
C PRO A 376 33.36 7.71 -12.53
N ILE A 377 32.57 8.77 -12.66
CA ILE A 377 31.12 8.68 -12.93
C ILE A 377 30.80 8.83 -14.42
N THR A 378 30.12 7.82 -14.97
CA THR A 378 29.36 7.91 -16.22
C THR A 378 27.93 8.33 -15.88
N PRO A 379 27.48 9.52 -16.31
CA PRO A 379 26.18 10.04 -15.90
C PRO A 379 25.02 9.27 -16.53
N PHE A 380 23.87 9.29 -15.85
CA PHE A 380 22.64 8.61 -16.26
C PHE A 380 22.18 9.04 -17.66
N ILE A 381 22.32 10.32 -18.00
CA ILE A 381 21.96 10.85 -19.33
C ILE A 381 22.71 10.14 -20.48
N ASP A 382 23.92 9.63 -20.24
CA ASP A 382 24.70 8.90 -21.24
C ASP A 382 24.20 7.44 -21.40
N ARG A 383 23.44 6.92 -20.43
CA ARG A 383 22.96 5.53 -20.38
C ARG A 383 21.46 5.37 -20.58
N VAL A 384 20.67 6.40 -20.33
CA VAL A 384 19.19 6.32 -20.31
C VAL A 384 18.61 5.78 -21.62
N ARG A 385 19.22 6.13 -22.77
CA ARG A 385 18.77 5.60 -24.06
C ARG A 385 19.09 4.11 -24.20
N SER A 386 20.29 3.67 -23.82
CA SER A 386 20.69 2.26 -23.83
C SER A 386 19.83 1.40 -22.91
N LEU A 387 19.41 1.92 -21.75
CA LEU A 387 18.46 1.21 -20.88
C LEU A 387 17.17 0.84 -21.63
N TYR A 388 16.67 1.74 -22.48
CA TYR A 388 15.51 1.44 -23.31
C TYR A 388 15.84 0.57 -24.52
N THR A 389 16.85 0.93 -25.32
CA THR A 389 17.11 0.22 -26.59
C THR A 389 17.67 -1.19 -26.40
N ASP A 390 18.46 -1.38 -25.35
CA ASP A 390 19.23 -2.62 -25.15
C ASP A 390 18.55 -3.53 -24.11
N LEU A 391 17.87 -2.94 -23.11
CA LEU A 391 17.21 -3.69 -22.02
C LEU A 391 15.67 -3.56 -22.01
N GLY A 392 15.08 -2.73 -22.86
CA GLY A 392 13.63 -2.51 -22.89
C GLY A 392 13.09 -1.74 -21.68
N VAL A 393 13.96 -1.10 -20.88
CA VAL A 393 13.61 -0.39 -19.65
C VAL A 393 13.32 1.07 -19.95
N SER A 394 12.06 1.48 -19.75
CA SER A 394 11.63 2.85 -19.99
C SER A 394 11.99 3.77 -18.83
N THR A 395 11.94 5.08 -19.04
CA THR A 395 12.21 6.09 -18.01
C THR A 395 11.21 7.24 -18.10
N VAL A 396 10.67 7.65 -16.95
CA VAL A 396 9.94 8.93 -16.79
C VAL A 396 10.73 9.77 -15.80
N LEU A 397 11.22 10.92 -16.26
CA LEU A 397 12.08 11.83 -15.49
C LEU A 397 11.39 13.20 -15.37
N VAL A 398 11.25 13.67 -14.13
CA VAL A 398 10.89 15.07 -13.80
C VAL A 398 12.14 15.93 -13.82
#